data_AF-A0A2I1GC77-F1
#
_entry.id   AF-A0A2I1GC77-F1
#
_cell.length_a   1.000
_cell.length_b   1.000
_cell.length_c   1.000
_cell.angle_alpha   90.00
_cell.angle_beta   90.00
_cell.angle_gamma   90.00
#
_symmetry.space_group_name_H-M   'P 1'
#
loop_
_entity.id
_entity.type
_entity.pdbx_description
1 polymer ?
#
loop_
_entity_poly.entity_id
_entity_poly.type
_entity_poly.pdbx_seq_one_letter_code
_entity_poly.pdbx_strand_id
1 'polypeptide(L)' 'MYEHYIDRTEREKDCPLCHRPFAGEDKLNDFIERLKKFTTNLPEERSRQESNL' A
#
# COMPACT_ATOMS: atom_id res chain seq x y z
N MET A 1 -4.34 -6.78 2.54
CA MET A 1 -4.02 -5.50 3.19
C MET A 1 -2.78 -4.94 2.53
N TYR A 2 -2.73 -3.65 2.20
CA TYR A 2 -1.59 -3.04 1.51
C TYR A 2 -0.31 -2.92 2.38
N GLU A 3 -0.30 -3.51 3.57
CA GLU A 3 0.83 -3.47 4.53
C GLU A 3 2.13 -4.05 3.95
N HIS A 4 2.08 -5.17 3.23
CA HIS A 4 3.25 -5.73 2.56
C HIS A 4 3.83 -4.78 1.49
N TYR A 5 2.98 -4.00 0.82
CA TYR A 5 3.44 -3.00 -0.14
C TYR A 5 4.08 -1.80 0.56
N ILE A 6 3.56 -1.39 1.72
CA ILE A 6 4.14 -0.32 2.53
C ILE A 6 5.55 -0.73 3.01
N ASP A 7 5.68 -1.89 3.65
CA ASP A 7 6.97 -2.39 4.17
C ASP A 7 8.03 -2.50 3.06
N ARG A 8 7.66 -3.09 1.92
CA ARG A 8 8.55 -3.19 0.77
C ARG A 8 8.96 -1.81 0.25
N THR A 9 8.01 -0.89 0.10
CA THR A 9 8.30 0.46 -0.39
C THR A 9 9.23 1.22 0.56
N GLU A 10 9.04 1.06 1.87
CA GLU A 10 9.91 1.67 2.90
C GLU A 10 11.33 1.12 2.86
N ARG A 11 11.53 -0.16 2.56
CA ARG A 11 12.84 -0.81 2.48
C ARG A 11 13.57 -0.53 1.17
N GLU A 12 12.89 -0.74 0.04
CA GLU A 12 13.49 -0.71 -1.30
C GLU A 12 13.49 0.69 -1.93
N LYS A 13 12.69 1.63 -1.38
CA LYS A 13 12.54 3.01 -1.88
C LYS A 13 12.07 3.08 -3.34
N ASP A 14 11.33 2.06 -3.79
CA ASP A 14 10.75 1.95 -5.12
C ASP A 14 9.25 1.61 -5.07
N CYS A 15 8.54 1.87 -6.16
CA CYS A 15 7.14 1.50 -6.28
C CYS A 15 7.03 -0.03 -6.47
N PRO A 16 6.33 -0.77 -5.61
CA PRO A 16 6.31 -2.24 -5.64
C PRO A 16 5.49 -2.81 -6.81
N LEU A 17 4.78 -1.96 -7.57
CA LEU A 17 3.96 -2.35 -8.71
C LEU A 17 4.68 -2.14 -10.05
N CYS A 18 5.49 -1.09 -10.17
CA CYS A 18 6.17 -0.74 -11.42
C CYS A 18 7.70 -0.75 -11.31
N HIS A 19 8.25 -1.07 -10.13
CA HIS A 19 9.67 -1.20 -9.83
C HIS A 19 10.50 0.02 -10.25
N ARG A 20 9.89 1.21 -10.09
CA ARG A 20 10.56 2.48 -10.35
C ARG A 20 10.93 3.16 -9.04
N PRO A 21 12.16 3.67 -8.93
CA PRO A 21 12.57 4.44 -7.75
C PRO A 21 11.74 5.72 -7.65
N PHE A 22 11.47 6.15 -6.43
CA PHE A 22 10.87 7.46 -6.20
C PHE A 22 11.91 8.56 -6.44
N ALA A 23 11.46 9.70 -6.98
CA ALA A 23 12.33 10.85 -7.26
C ALA A 23 12.87 11.54 -6.00
N GLY A 24 12.30 11.22 -4.83
CA GLY A 24 12.65 11.81 -3.54
C GLY A 24 11.83 11.19 -2.41
N GLU A 25 12.23 11.50 -1.17
CA GLU A 25 11.56 11.03 0.05
C GLU A 25 10.14 11.59 0.18
N ASP A 26 9.89 12.80 -0.33
CA ASP A 26 8.56 13.41 -0.41
C ASP A 26 7.57 12.55 -1.20
N LYS A 27 8.00 12.03 -2.36
CA LYS A 27 7.17 11.17 -3.23
C LYS A 27 6.96 9.79 -2.64
N LEU A 28 7.97 9.25 -1.97
CA LEU A 28 7.88 8.01 -1.22
C LEU A 28 6.83 8.12 -0.11
N ASN A 29 6.91 9.19 0.69
CA ASN A 29 6.01 9.42 1.82
C ASN A 29 4.56 9.64 1.34
N ASP A 30 4.33 10.45 0.29
CA ASP A 30 2.98 10.61 -0.30
C ASP A 30 2.39 9.27 -0.78
N PHE A 31 3.21 8.40 -1.39
CA PHE A 31 2.77 7.07 -1.79
C PHE A 31 2.39 6.19 -0.60
N ILE A 32 3.22 6.16 0.44
CA ILE A 32 2.96 5.39 1.68
C ILE A 32 1.69 5.90 2.37
N GLU A 33 1.50 7.21 2.49
CA GLU A 33 0.31 7.80 3.09
C GLU A 33 -0.97 7.43 2.32
N ARG A 34 -0.91 7.42 0.99
CA ARG A 34 -2.03 6.95 0.15
C ARG A 34 -2.34 5.49 0.40
N LEU A 35 -1.32 4.61 0.43
CA LEU A 35 -1.52 3.20 0.76
C LEU A 35 -2.13 3.01 2.15
N LYS A 36 -1.66 3.76 3.15
CA LYS A 36 -2.22 3.76 4.51
C LYS A 36 -3.69 4.20 4.50
N LYS A 37 -4.05 5.23 3.74
CA LYS A 37 -5.45 5.65 3.56
C LYS A 37 -6.31 4.57 2.91
N PHE A 38 -5.79 3.82 1.95
CA PHE A 38 -6.51 2.68 1.36
C PHE A 38 -6.66 1.53 2.36
N THR A 39 -5.73 1.33 3.28
CA THR A 39 -5.90 0.33 4.35
C THR A 39 -6.93 0.74 5.40
N THR A 40 -7.09 2.03 5.68
CA THR A 40 -8.01 2.54 6.71
C THR A 40 -9.40 2.89 6.18
N ASN A 41 -9.54 3.24 4.90
CA ASN A 41 -10.82 3.48 4.22
C ASN A 41 -11.34 2.23 3.51
N LEU A 42 -10.85 1.04 3.85
CA LEU A 42 -11.62 -0.16 3.59
C LEU A 42 -12.84 -0.11 4.52
N PRO A 43 -14.07 0.18 4.04
CA PRO A 43 -15.24 -0.22 4.79
C PRO A 43 -15.08 -1.72 5.08
N GLU A 44 -15.75 -2.22 6.11
CA GLU A 44 -15.82 -3.63 6.52
C GLU A 44 -16.30 -4.63 5.42
N GLU A 45 -16.21 -4.29 4.14
CA GLU A 45 -16.47 -5.14 2.97
C GLU A 45 -15.37 -6.19 2.73
N ARG A 46 -14.52 -6.47 3.72
CA ARG A 46 -13.73 -7.72 3.77
C ARG A 46 -14.34 -8.78 4.68
N SER A 47 -15.62 -8.65 5.07
CA SER A 47 -16.40 -9.73 5.69
C SER A 47 -17.27 -10.53 4.71
N ARG A 48 -17.18 -10.30 3.39
CA ARG A 48 -18.01 -11.01 2.38
C ARG A 48 -17.28 -11.91 1.38
N GLN A 49 -15.96 -11.98 1.37
CA GLN A 49 -15.22 -12.86 0.45
C GLN A 49 -14.66 -14.16 1.08
N GLU A 50 -14.91 -14.42 2.37
CA GLU A 50 -14.55 -15.69 3.02
C GLU A 50 -15.78 -16.46 3.55
N SER A 51 -16.96 -16.27 2.95
CA SER A 51 -18.15 -17.10 3.24
C SER A 51 -18.71 -17.85 2.02
N ASN A 52 -17.96 -17.90 0.92
CA ASN A 52 -18.33 -18.68 -0.28
C ASN A 52 -17.14 -19.54 -0.78
N LEU A 53 -16.50 -20.28 0.13
CA LEU A 53 -15.80 -21.51 -0.24
C LEU A 53 -16.37 -22.68 0.58
#